data_AF-A0A839JNL5-F1
#
_entry.id   AF-A0A839JNL5-F1
#
_cell.length_a   1.000
_cell.length_b   1.000
_cell.length_c   1.000
_cell.angle_alpha   90.00
_cell.angle_beta   90.00
_cell.angle_gamma   90.00
#
_symmetry.space_group_name_H-M   'P 1'
#
loop_
_entity.id
_entity.type
_entity.pdbx_description
1 polymer ?
#
loop_
_entity_poly.entity_id
_entity_poly.type
_entity_poly.pdbx_seq_one_letter_code
_entity_poly.pdbx_strand_id
1 'polypeptide(L)' 'MQFNIGSFILGFMVMVAGLLLARFYKWVADNFGSGAASYSRYKMVGMVTSVVGLLMMFNLHTIILDLIGNAFFGGVRR' A
#
# COMPACT_ATOMS: atom_id res chain seq x y z
N MET A 1 13.41 -0.11 15.41
CA MET A 1 13.11 0.41 14.06
C MET A 1 14.38 1.05 13.53
N GLN A 2 15.11 0.39 12.64
CA GLN A 2 16.21 1.06 11.92
C GLN A 2 15.61 1.76 10.71
N PHE A 3 15.90 3.05 10.58
CA PHE A 3 15.50 3.81 9.40
C PHE A 3 16.32 3.33 8.19
N ASN A 4 15.63 2.81 7.18
CA ASN A 4 16.24 2.37 5.94
C ASN A 4 15.84 3.31 4.80
N ILE A 5 16.83 3.99 4.22
CA ILE A 5 16.66 4.92 3.10
C ILE A 5 16.10 4.22 1.85
N GLY A 6 16.45 2.96 1.61
CA GLY A 6 15.91 2.18 0.49
C GLY A 6 14.41 1.94 0.64
N SER A 7 13.96 1.52 1.83
CA SER A 7 12.54 1.34 2.14
C SER A 7 11.77 2.66 2.08
N PHE A 8 12.40 3.77 2.48
CA PHE A 8 11.82 5.10 2.38
C PHE A 8 11.58 5.50 0.92
N ILE A 9 12.59 5.36 0.06
CA ILE A 9 12.50 5.71 -1.37
C ILE A 9 11.49 4.82 -2.10
N LEU A 10 11.50 3.50 -1.84
CA LEU A 10 10.52 2.58 -2.41
C LEU A 10 9.10 2.91 -1.95
N GLY A 11 8.90 3.12 -0.65
CA GLY A 11 7.60 3.53 -0.12
C GLY A 11 7.09 4.83 -0.72
N PHE A 12 7.98 5.81 -0.94
CA PHE A 12 7.66 7.06 -1.59
C PHE A 12 7.22 6.86 -3.04
N MET A 13 7.93 6.05 -3.82
CA MET A 13 7.54 5.71 -5.19
C MET A 13 6.16 5.02 -5.23
N VAL A 14 5.90 4.07 -4.33
CA VAL A 14 4.60 3.39 -4.23
C VAL A 14 3.49 4.36 -3.84
N MET A 15 3.75 5.27 -2.89
CA MET A 15 2.79 6.30 -2.48
C MET A 15 2.40 7.19 -3.66
N VAL A 16 3.39 7.69 -4.41
CA VAL A 16 3.20 8.55 -5.59
C VAL A 16 2.45 7.80 -6.68
N ALA A 17 2.79 6.54 -6.95
CA ALA A 17 2.08 5.71 -7.92
C ALA A 17 0.60 5.52 -7.53
N GLY A 18 0.31 5.24 -6.26
CA GLY A 18 -1.06 5.15 -5.74
C GLY A 18 -1.83 6.47 -5.88
N LEU A 19 -1.16 7.60 -5.63
CA LEU A 19 -1.75 8.95 -5.75
C LEU A 19 -2.09 9.27 -7.20
N LEU A 20 -1.21 8.93 -8.12
CA LEU A 20 -1.46 9.07 -9.56
C LEU A 20 -2.64 8.19 -10.00
N LEU A 21 -2.71 6.94 -9.52
CA LEU A 21 -3.85 6.04 -9.74
C LEU A 21 -5.15 6.64 -9.19
N ALA A 22 -5.13 7.18 -7.98
CA ALA A 22 -6.30 7.81 -7.35
C ALA A 22 -6.71 9.11 -8.06
N ARG A 23 -5.78 9.83 -8.68
CA ARG A 23 -6.06 11.06 -9.45
C ARG A 23 -6.60 10.76 -10.84
N PHE A 24 -5.98 9.81 -11.53
CA PHE A 24 -6.32 9.42 -12.91
C PHE A 24 -7.23 8.18 -12.97
N TYR A 25 -7.94 7.87 -11.88
CA TYR A 25 -8.78 6.67 -11.75
C TYR A 25 -9.79 6.48 -12.89
N LYS A 26 -10.33 7.56 -13.46
CA LYS A 26 -11.24 7.50 -14.62
C LYS A 26 -10.52 7.00 -15.86
N TRP A 27 -9.41 7.64 -16.21
CA TRP A 27 -8.57 7.24 -17.34
C TRP A 27 -8.08 5.79 -17.19
N VAL A 28 -7.65 5.39 -16.00
CA VAL A 28 -7.25 3.99 -15.74
C VAL A 28 -8.44 3.04 -15.92
N ALA A 29 -9.60 3.37 -15.36
CA ALA A 29 -10.78 2.50 -15.47
C ALA A 29 -11.35 2.43 -16.90
N ASP A 30 -11.14 3.47 -17.71
CA ASP A 30 -11.54 3.49 -19.13
C ASP A 30 -10.60 2.65 -20.01
N ASN A 31 -9.32 2.55 -19.66
CA ASN A 31 -8.33 1.78 -20.42
C ASN A 31 -8.15 0.33 -19.92
N PHE A 32 -8.32 0.10 -18.61
CA PHE A 32 -8.04 -1.20 -17.96
C PHE A 32 -9.27 -1.84 -17.30
N GLY A 33 -10.41 -1.17 -17.27
CA GLY A 33 -11.63 -1.64 -16.59
C GLY A 33 -12.86 -1.61 -17.49
N SER A 34 -14.03 -1.83 -16.88
CA SER A 34 -15.33 -1.76 -17.57
C SER A 34 -15.88 -0.32 -17.67
N GLY A 35 -15.00 0.69 -17.72
CA GLY A 35 -15.39 2.11 -17.68
C GLY A 35 -16.05 2.53 -16.36
N ALA A 36 -17.11 3.34 -16.46
CA ALA A 36 -17.74 4.04 -15.33
C ALA A 36 -18.14 3.17 -14.13
N ALA A 37 -18.56 1.91 -14.36
CA ALA A 37 -18.95 0.99 -13.30
C ALA A 37 -17.79 0.64 -12.33
N SER A 38 -16.55 0.77 -12.79
CA SER A 38 -15.36 0.42 -12.01
C SER A 38 -14.68 1.63 -11.35
N TYR A 39 -15.12 2.86 -11.62
CA TYR A 39 -14.46 4.10 -11.16
C TYR A 39 -14.27 4.16 -9.64
N SER A 40 -15.29 3.75 -8.88
CA SER A 40 -15.21 3.72 -7.41
C SER A 40 -14.12 2.76 -6.92
N ARG A 41 -14.00 1.58 -7.56
CA ARG A 41 -13.00 0.56 -7.20
C ARG A 41 -11.59 1.04 -7.50
N TYR A 42 -11.34 1.60 -8.68
CA TYR A 42 -10.00 2.11 -9.03
C TYR A 42 -9.58 3.29 -8.15
N LYS A 43 -10.52 4.19 -7.81
CA LYS A 43 -10.25 5.27 -6.85
C LYS A 43 -9.88 4.72 -5.47
N MET A 44 -10.61 3.72 -4.99
CA MET A 44 -10.34 3.08 -3.70
C MET A 44 -8.99 2.36 -3.70
N VAL A 45 -8.67 1.61 -4.76
CA VAL A 45 -7.37 0.92 -4.90
C VAL A 45 -6.22 1.93 -4.92
N GLY A 46 -6.35 3.05 -5.63
CA GLY A 46 -5.37 4.14 -5.61
C GLY A 46 -5.16 4.71 -4.21
N MET A 47 -6.25 4.97 -3.47
CA MET A 47 -6.16 5.45 -2.08
C MET A 47 -5.48 4.44 -1.15
N VAL A 48 -5.85 3.17 -1.23
CA VAL A 48 -5.25 2.10 -0.41
C VAL A 48 -3.76 1.95 -0.73
N THR A 49 -3.38 1.95 -2.01
CA THR A 49 -1.97 1.87 -2.41
C THR A 49 -1.15 3.07 -1.94
N SER A 50 -1.72 4.28 -1.92
CA SER A 50 -1.06 5.44 -1.30
C SER A 50 -0.80 5.26 0.19
N VAL A 51 -1.79 4.74 0.93
CA VAL A 51 -1.63 4.45 2.38
C VAL A 51 -0.58 3.37 2.61
N VAL A 52 -0.56 2.31 1.79
CA VAL A 52 0.47 1.26 1.87
C VAL A 52 1.87 1.83 1.61
N GLY A 53 2.03 2.70 0.62
CA GLY A 53 3.29 3.40 0.37
C GLY A 53 3.77 4.21 1.58
N LEU A 54 2.86 4.94 2.24
CA LEU A 54 3.16 5.67 3.48
C LEU A 54 3.61 4.74 4.61
N LEU A 55 2.93 3.62 4.81
CA LEU A 55 3.34 2.63 5.82
C LEU A 55 4.73 2.05 5.53
N MET A 56 5.05 1.87 4.26
CA MET A 56 6.34 1.38 3.82
C MET A 56 7.46 2.41 4.04
N MET A 57 7.18 3.71 3.81
CA MET A 57 8.14 4.81 4.05
C MET A 57 8.65 4.85 5.48
N PHE A 58 7.76 4.67 6.46
CA PHE A 58 8.12 4.71 7.89
C PHE A 58 8.52 3.35 8.45
N ASN A 59 8.70 2.33 7.61
CA ASN A 59 8.95 0.95 8.03
C ASN A 59 7.88 0.38 9.00
N LEU A 60 6.66 0.93 9.01
CA LEU A 60 5.54 0.44 9.85
C LEU A 60 5.15 -1.00 9.50
N HIS A 61 5.43 -1.45 8.28
CA HIS A 61 5.22 -2.83 7.86
C HIS A 61 5.97 -3.85 8.75
N THR A 62 7.15 -3.49 9.28
CA THR A 62 7.91 -4.39 10.17
C THR A 62 7.16 -4.65 11.49
N ILE A 63 6.53 -3.61 12.06
CA ILE A 63 5.75 -3.73 13.30
C ILE A 63 4.51 -4.60 13.09
N ILE A 64 3.85 -4.42 11.95
CA ILE A 64 2.66 -5.21 11.59
C ILE A 64 3.05 -6.69 11.41
N LEU A 65 4.16 -6.96 10.72
CA LEU A 65 4.65 -8.33 10.52
C LEU A 65 5.11 -8.98 11.84
N ASP A 66 5.77 -8.23 12.73
CA ASP A 66 6.15 -8.72 14.05
C ASP A 66 4.92 -9.01 14.94
N LEU A 67 3.88 -8.17 14.86
CA LEU A 67 2.62 -8.37 15.58
C LEU A 67 1.89 -9.62 15.10
N ILE A 68 1.75 -9.78 13.77
CA ILE A 68 1.12 -10.95 13.16
C ILE A 68 1.96 -12.20 13.44
N GLY A 69 3.27 -12.13 13.26
CA GLY A 69 4.19 -13.23 13.55
C GLY A 69 4.08 -13.70 15.00
N ASN A 70 4.04 -12.78 15.96
CA ASN A 70 3.84 -13.12 17.37
C ASN A 70 2.42 -13.64 17.66
N ALA A 71 1.39 -13.09 17.03
CA ALA A 71 0.02 -13.55 17.23
C ALA A 71 -0.21 -14.99 16.72
N PHE A 72 0.40 -15.35 15.58
CA PHE A 72 0.22 -16.67 14.96
C PHE A 72 1.26 -17.70 15.43
N PHE A 73 2.53 -17.31 15.65
CA PHE A 73 3.63 -18.22 15.99
C PHE A 73 4.14 -18.10 17.43
N GLY A 74 3.67 -17.13 18.22
CA GLY A 74 4.09 -16.93 19.61
C GLY A 74 3.74 -18.09 20.55
N GLY A 75 2.76 -18.93 20.19
CA GLY A 75 2.40 -20.13 20.94
C GLY A 75 3.29 -21.36 20.69
N VAL A 76 4.10 -21.38 19.62
CA VAL A 76 4.92 -22.55 19.21
C VAL A 76 6.24 -22.64 20.02
N ARG A 77 6.58 -21.59 20.79
CA ARG A 77 7.83 -21.49 21.57
C ARG A 77 7.69 -21.90 23.05
N ARG A 78 6.80 -22.83 23.40
CA ARG A 78 6.75 -23.42 24.75
C ARG A 78 7.19 -24.87 24.74
#